data_AF-A0A8S0H475-F1
#
_entry.id   AF-A0A8S0H475-F1
#
_cell.length_a   1.000
_cell.length_b   1.000
_cell.length_c   1.000
_cell.angle_alpha   90.00
_cell.angle_beta   90.00
_cell.angle_gamma   90.00
#
_symmetry.space_group_name_H-M   'P 1'
#
loop_
_entity.id
_entity.type
_entity.pdbx_description
1 polymer ?
#
loop_
_entity_poly.entity_id
_entity_poly.type
_entity_poly.pdbx_seq_one_letter_code
_entity_poly.pdbx_strand_id
1 'polypeptide(L)'
;MDLLKTAPARFVLLLTSTWLAIFLLTRGILLLTHLDEAGSGWLPLFGVGLLYDLGFLAYAALPLGLYLVLCPPALWRRRGHRWLLQGLFSLSLFAMLFTAVAEWLFWDEFGVRFNFIAVDYLVYSDEVLNNILESYPIGLYMSLLALAAIALSLALCKP
;
A
#
# COMPACT_ATOMS: atom_id res chain seq x y z
N MET A 1 -3.63 8.26 28.10
CA MET A 1 -3.44 8.76 26.73
C MET A 1 -1.95 8.94 26.37
N ASP A 2 -1.02 8.16 26.95
CA ASP A 2 0.43 8.26 26.65
C ASP A 2 0.97 7.16 25.72
N LEU A 3 0.17 6.14 25.38
CA LEU A 3 0.59 5.06 24.48
C LEU A 3 0.90 5.55 23.05
N LEU A 4 0.17 6.57 22.58
CA LEU A 4 0.35 7.18 21.25
C LEU A 4 1.67 7.96 21.12
N LYS A 5 2.35 8.28 22.24
CA LYS A 5 3.61 9.02 22.22
C LYS A 5 4.83 8.11 22.13
N THR A 6 4.65 6.80 22.20
CA THR A 6 5.75 5.83 22.14
C THR A 6 6.28 5.67 20.70
N ALA A 7 7.59 5.42 20.55
CA ALA A 7 8.19 5.18 19.22
C ALA A 7 7.54 4.02 18.44
N PRO A 8 7.19 2.87 19.06
CA PRO A 8 6.39 1.82 18.44
C PRO A 8 5.07 2.32 17.84
N ALA A 9 4.27 3.04 18.64
CA ALA A 9 2.96 3.52 18.21
C ALA A 9 3.08 4.53 17.07
N ARG A 10 4.06 5.44 17.13
CA ARG A 10 4.33 6.40 16.05
C ARG A 10 4.68 5.72 14.73
N PHE A 11 5.46 4.64 14.76
CA PHE A 11 5.82 3.90 13.55
C PHE A 11 4.60 3.22 12.91
N VAL A 12 3.76 2.54 13.70
CA VAL A 12 2.53 1.92 13.20
C VAL A 12 1.55 2.95 12.66
N LEU A 13 1.40 4.08 13.36
CA LEU A 13 0.54 5.18 12.91
C LEU A 13 1.03 5.77 11.59
N LEU A 14 2.34 6.04 11.47
CA LEU A 14 2.92 6.55 10.23
C LEU A 14 2.71 5.60 9.06
N LEU A 15 2.93 4.29 9.28
CA LEU A 15 2.70 3.25 8.27
C LEU A 15 1.24 3.22 7.82
N THR A 16 0.32 3.04 8.78
CA THR A 16 -1.10 2.90 8.49
C THR A 16 -1.71 4.17 7.90
N SER A 17 -1.29 5.36 8.35
CA SER A 17 -1.76 6.63 7.77
C SER A 17 -1.26 6.82 6.35
N THR A 18 -0.01 6.43 6.05
CA THR A 18 0.54 6.56 4.70
C THR A 18 -0.14 5.60 3.73
N TRP A 19 -0.40 4.35 4.16
CA TRP A 19 -1.17 3.40 3.37
C TRP A 19 -2.60 3.87 3.12
N LEU A 20 -3.28 4.39 4.15
CA LEU A 20 -4.62 4.96 4.00
C LEU A 20 -4.64 6.12 3.01
N ALA A 21 -3.63 6.98 3.06
CA ALA A 21 -3.47 8.08 2.10
C ALA A 21 -3.33 7.55 0.67
N ILE A 22 -2.50 6.51 0.45
CA ILE A 22 -2.37 5.87 -0.88
C ILE A 22 -3.72 5.32 -1.34
N PHE A 23 -4.47 4.58 -0.50
CA PHE A 23 -5.77 4.03 -0.89
C PHE A 23 -6.80 5.08 -1.25
N LEU A 24 -6.87 6.16 -0.46
CA LEU A 24 -7.76 7.29 -0.74
C LEU A 24 -7.37 8.03 -2.02
N LEU A 25 -6.06 8.20 -2.26
CA LEU A 25 -5.55 8.80 -3.49
C LEU A 25 -5.86 7.92 -4.71
N THR A 26 -5.61 6.62 -4.64
CA THR A 26 -5.94 5.67 -5.72
C THR A 26 -7.43 5.71 -6.04
N ARG A 27 -8.29 5.63 -5.01
CA ARG A 27 -9.75 5.74 -5.18
C ARG A 27 -10.18 7.08 -5.78
N GLY A 28 -9.57 8.17 -5.31
CA GLY A 28 -9.84 9.51 -5.83
C GLY A 28 -9.42 9.67 -7.29
N ILE A 29 -8.23 9.18 -7.65
CA ILE A 29 -7.72 9.20 -9.03
C ILE A 29 -8.64 8.37 -9.93
N LEU A 30 -8.98 7.14 -9.54
CA LEU A 30 -9.89 6.29 -10.32
C LEU A 30 -11.26 6.95 -10.54
N LEU A 31 -11.82 7.56 -9.50
CA LEU A 31 -13.07 8.31 -9.61
C LEU A 31 -12.93 9.47 -10.59
N LEU A 32 -11.86 10.26 -10.49
CA LEU A 32 -11.65 11.45 -11.33
C LEU A 32 -11.41 11.10 -12.80
N THR A 33 -10.76 9.97 -13.08
CA THR A 33 -10.50 9.55 -14.47
C THR A 33 -11.68 8.80 -15.09
N HIS A 34 -12.55 8.19 -14.30
CA HIS A 34 -13.72 7.43 -14.75
C HIS A 34 -15.04 8.06 -14.25
N LEU A 35 -15.11 9.39 -14.23
CA LEU A 35 -16.30 10.12 -13.76
C LEU A 35 -17.56 9.77 -14.55
N ASP A 36 -17.41 9.46 -15.85
CA ASP A 36 -18.52 9.13 -16.73
C ASP A 36 -19.14 7.77 -16.39
N GLU A 37 -18.36 6.87 -15.78
CA GLU A 37 -18.83 5.56 -15.28
C GLU A 37 -19.31 5.65 -13.82
N ALA A 38 -18.79 6.63 -13.08
CA ALA A 38 -19.11 6.87 -11.69
C ALA A 38 -20.48 7.55 -11.54
N GLY A 39 -21.55 6.75 -11.50
CA GLY A 39 -22.90 7.20 -11.18
C GLY A 39 -22.99 8.02 -9.86
N SER A 40 -24.19 8.45 -9.46
CA SER A 40 -24.37 9.49 -8.43
C SER A 40 -23.96 9.16 -6.97
N GLY A 41 -23.45 7.96 -6.71
CA GLY A 41 -23.16 7.43 -5.37
C GLY A 41 -21.75 7.70 -4.82
N TRP A 42 -21.21 8.91 -4.96
CA TRP A 42 -19.80 9.18 -4.60
C TRP A 42 -19.53 9.13 -3.09
N LEU A 43 -20.48 9.62 -2.28
CA LEU A 43 -20.34 9.61 -0.82
C LEU A 43 -20.28 8.18 -0.23
N PRO A 44 -21.20 7.25 -0.57
CA PRO A 44 -21.10 5.87 -0.10
C PRO A 44 -19.87 5.14 -0.66
N LEU A 45 -19.40 5.48 -1.87
CA LEU A 45 -18.16 4.93 -2.42
C LEU A 45 -16.96 5.20 -1.51
N PHE A 46 -16.80 6.42 -1.00
CA PHE A 46 -15.74 6.73 -0.04
C PHE A 46 -16.02 6.20 1.35
N GLY A 47 -17.28 6.23 1.82
CA GLY A 47 -17.64 5.75 3.16
C GLY A 47 -17.43 4.24 3.32
N VAL A 48 -18.01 3.45 2.42
CA VAL A 48 -17.84 1.99 2.39
C VAL A 48 -16.40 1.63 2.08
N GLY A 49 -15.76 2.33 1.13
CA GLY A 49 -14.35 2.15 0.81
C GLY A 49 -13.45 2.35 2.03
N LEU A 50 -13.68 3.41 2.81
CA LEU A 50 -12.93 3.68 4.03
C LEU A 50 -13.11 2.58 5.07
N LEU A 51 -14.32 2.01 5.21
CA LEU A 51 -14.54 0.89 6.13
C LEU A 51 -13.72 -0.35 5.73
N TYR A 52 -13.67 -0.68 4.43
CA TYR A 52 -12.82 -1.76 3.94
C TYR A 52 -11.33 -1.46 4.14
N ASP A 53 -10.90 -0.22 3.87
CA ASP A 53 -9.50 0.20 4.08
C ASP A 53 -9.10 0.06 5.54
N LEU A 54 -9.95 0.52 6.48
CA LEU A 54 -9.69 0.41 7.91
C LEU A 54 -9.68 -1.04 8.38
N GLY A 55 -10.57 -1.88 7.86
CA GLY A 55 -10.58 -3.32 8.13
C GLY A 55 -9.28 -4.00 7.68
N PHE A 56 -8.84 -3.70 6.45
CA PHE A 56 -7.57 -4.19 5.93
C PHE A 56 -6.38 -3.69 6.76
N LEU A 57 -6.33 -2.39 7.08
CA LEU A 57 -5.25 -1.80 7.87
C LEU A 57 -5.18 -2.39 9.27
N ALA A 58 -6.32 -2.62 9.92
CA ALA A 58 -6.37 -3.28 11.22
C ALA A 58 -5.78 -4.68 11.14
N TYR A 59 -6.15 -5.47 10.12
CA TYR A 59 -5.61 -6.81 9.92
C TYR A 59 -4.11 -6.80 9.58
N ALA A 60 -3.68 -5.97 8.63
CA ALA A 60 -2.29 -5.87 8.20
C ALA A 60 -1.36 -5.33 9.29
N ALA A 61 -1.87 -4.47 10.19
CA ALA A 61 -1.10 -3.95 11.31
C ALA A 61 -0.89 -4.98 12.43
N LEU A 62 -1.64 -6.09 12.50
CA LEU A 62 -1.53 -7.06 13.59
C LEU A 62 -0.14 -7.69 13.73
N PRO A 63 0.48 -8.28 12.69
CA PRO A 63 1.77 -8.95 12.83
C PRO A 63 2.87 -7.97 13.28
N LEU A 64 2.89 -6.78 12.68
CA LEU A 64 3.83 -5.73 13.02
C LEU A 64 3.56 -5.15 14.41
N GLY A 65 2.30 -4.90 14.75
CA GLY A 65 1.89 -4.39 16.05
C GLY A 65 2.29 -5.34 17.18
N LEU A 66 2.04 -6.64 17.02
CA LEU A 66 2.46 -7.67 17.98
C LEU A 66 3.98 -7.72 18.12
N TYR A 67 4.71 -7.71 17.00
CA TYR A 67 6.17 -7.67 17.03
C TYR A 67 6.69 -6.47 17.82
N LEU A 68 6.14 -5.27 17.60
CA LEU A 68 6.62 -4.04 18.23
C LEU A 68 6.25 -3.97 19.72
N VAL A 69 5.12 -4.57 20.14
CA VAL A 69 4.73 -4.70 21.55
C VAL A 69 5.64 -5.66 22.30
N LEU A 70 6.02 -6.77 21.67
CA LEU A 70 6.92 -7.77 22.26
C LEU A 70 8.41 -7.35 22.19
N CYS A 71 8.74 -6.36 21.37
CA CYS A 71 10.11 -5.93 21.14
C CYS A 71 10.72 -5.26 22.40
N PRO A 72 11.84 -5.77 22.94
CA PRO A 72 12.45 -5.19 24.13
C PRO A 72 13.03 -3.78 23.85
N PRO A 73 12.95 -2.84 24.80
CA PRO A 73 13.44 -1.46 24.61
C PRO A 73 14.92 -1.36 24.24
N ALA A 74 15.73 -2.36 24.59
CA ALA A 74 17.15 -2.43 24.22
C ALA A 74 17.36 -2.59 22.71
N LEU A 75 16.45 -3.28 22.01
CA LEU A 75 16.54 -3.51 20.56
C LEU A 75 16.23 -2.23 19.77
N TRP A 76 15.29 -1.41 20.25
CA TRP A 76 14.95 -0.09 19.69
C TRP A 76 16.10 0.92 19.63
N ARG A 77 17.08 0.77 20.53
CA ARG A 77 18.29 1.61 20.55
C ARG A 77 19.35 1.13 19.56
N ARG A 78 19.28 -0.10 19.05
CA ARG A 78 20.26 -0.64 18.11
C ARG A 78 20.09 -0.04 16.73
N ARG A 79 21.20 0.41 16.13
CA ARG A 79 21.21 0.96 14.76
C ARG A 79 20.66 -0.05 13.73
N GLY A 80 21.00 -1.33 13.86
CA GLY A 80 20.53 -2.38 12.95
C GLY A 80 19.00 -2.52 12.93
N HIS A 81 18.34 -2.43 14.09
CA HIS A 81 16.88 -2.49 14.15
C HIS A 81 16.23 -1.27 13.51
N ARG A 82 16.82 -0.07 13.66
CA ARG A 82 16.34 1.14 12.97
C ARG A 82 16.44 1.02 11.45
N TRP A 83 17.56 0.51 10.94
CA TRP A 83 17.71 0.23 9.50
C TRP A 83 16.74 -0.83 9.01
N LEU A 84 16.48 -1.87 9.80
CA LEU A 84 15.50 -2.90 9.48
C LEU A 84 14.09 -2.31 9.38
N LEU A 85 13.66 -1.50 10.36
CA LEU A 85 12.35 -0.84 10.32
C LEU A 85 12.23 0.14 9.16
N GLN A 86 13.29 0.88 8.83
CA GLN A 86 13.33 1.76 7.66
C GLN A 86 13.22 0.99 6.35
N GLY A 87 13.93 -0.14 6.23
CA GLY A 87 13.84 -1.03 5.08
C GLY A 87 12.45 -1.64 4.94
N LEU A 88 11.86 -2.09 6.05
CA LEU A 88 10.49 -2.61 6.08
C LEU A 88 9.48 -1.53 5.65
N PHE A 89 9.62 -0.30 6.16
CA PHE A 89 8.77 0.83 5.76
C PHE A 89 8.93 1.14 4.26
N SER A 90 10.15 1.18 3.73
CA SER A 90 10.40 1.40 2.31
C SER A 90 9.80 0.29 1.43
N LEU A 91 9.97 -0.97 1.82
CA LEU A 91 9.40 -2.12 1.10
C LEU A 91 7.87 -2.09 1.13
N SER A 92 7.30 -1.70 2.27
CA SER A 92 5.87 -1.56 2.44
C SER A 92 5.27 -0.48 1.52
N LEU A 93 5.96 0.65 1.37
CA LEU A 93 5.56 1.72 0.46
C LEU A 93 5.65 1.27 -0.99
N PHE A 94 6.72 0.57 -1.35
CA PHE A 94 6.85 -0.02 -2.68
C PHE A 94 5.68 -0.94 -2.99
N ALA A 95 5.32 -1.85 -2.07
CA ALA A 95 4.21 -2.78 -2.27
C ALA A 95 2.87 -2.04 -2.44
N MET A 96 2.59 -0.99 -1.66
CA MET A 96 1.34 -0.23 -1.77
C MET A 96 1.28 0.62 -3.05
N LEU A 97 2.39 1.25 -3.45
CA LEU A 97 2.46 1.99 -4.71
C LEU A 97 2.35 1.06 -5.92
N PHE A 98 3.00 -0.10 -5.88
CA PHE A 98 2.83 -1.15 -6.89
C PHE A 98 1.38 -1.60 -6.98
N THR A 99 0.73 -1.87 -5.84
CA THR A 99 -0.68 -2.26 -5.80
C THR A 99 -1.57 -1.18 -6.39
N ALA A 100 -1.31 0.10 -6.10
CA ALA A 100 -2.06 1.21 -6.67
C ALA A 100 -1.95 1.29 -8.21
N VAL A 101 -0.74 1.09 -8.75
CA VAL A 101 -0.53 1.06 -10.21
C VAL A 101 -1.16 -0.18 -10.84
N ALA A 102 -0.99 -1.35 -10.22
CA ALA A 102 -1.61 -2.59 -10.69
C ALA A 102 -3.15 -2.48 -10.69
N GLU A 103 -3.73 -1.83 -9.68
CA GLU A 103 -5.17 -1.59 -9.60
C GLU A 103 -5.64 -0.64 -10.70
N TRP A 104 -4.86 0.41 -11.00
CA TRP A 104 -5.16 1.27 -12.15
C TRP A 104 -5.20 0.47 -13.45
N LEU A 105 -4.16 -0.34 -13.72
CA LEU A 105 -4.05 -1.10 -14.97
C LEU A 105 -5.15 -2.14 -15.09
N PHE A 106 -5.48 -2.78 -13.97
CA PHE A 106 -6.57 -3.74 -13.91
C PHE A 106 -7.94 -3.07 -14.11
N TRP A 107 -8.13 -1.85 -13.61
CA TRP A 107 -9.34 -1.07 -13.84
C TRP A 107 -9.49 -0.69 -15.31
N ASP A 108 -8.43 -0.26 -15.97
CA ASP A 108 -8.44 0.11 -17.39
C ASP A 108 -8.84 -1.06 -18.30
N GLU A 109 -8.40 -2.27 -17.95
CA GLU A 109 -8.71 -3.48 -18.72
C GLU A 109 -10.14 -4.02 -18.45
N PHE A 110 -10.58 -4.01 -17.18
CA PHE A 110 -11.79 -4.74 -16.77
C PHE A 110 -12.93 -3.87 -16.24
N GLY A 111 -12.70 -2.57 -16.00
CA GLY A 111 -13.67 -1.65 -15.41
C GLY A 111 -14.07 -1.99 -13.97
N VAL A 112 -13.26 -2.79 -13.27
CA VAL A 112 -13.53 -3.26 -11.90
C VAL A 112 -12.24 -3.30 -11.09
N ARG A 113 -12.34 -3.22 -9.75
CA ARG A 113 -11.20 -3.50 -8.86
C ARG A 113 -10.89 -4.99 -8.84
N PHE A 114 -9.73 -5.35 -8.27
CA PHE A 114 -9.34 -6.76 -8.07
C PHE A 114 -10.49 -7.60 -7.51
N ASN A 115 -10.83 -8.64 -8.27
CA ASN A 115 -11.93 -9.56 -7.98
C ASN A 115 -11.50 -10.99 -8.37
N PHE A 116 -12.45 -11.84 -8.72
CA PHE A 116 -12.17 -13.22 -9.13
C PHE A 116 -11.28 -13.34 -10.39
N ILE A 117 -11.27 -12.35 -11.28
CA ILE A 117 -10.38 -12.35 -12.46
C ILE A 117 -8.91 -12.32 -12.01
N ALA A 118 -8.60 -11.59 -10.92
CA ALA A 118 -7.25 -11.60 -10.35
C ALA A 118 -6.86 -12.96 -9.76
N VAL A 119 -7.83 -13.81 -9.41
CA VAL A 119 -7.57 -15.20 -8.99
C VAL A 119 -7.20 -16.05 -10.21
N ASP A 120 -7.88 -15.87 -11.34
CA ASP A 120 -7.52 -16.55 -12.60
C ASP A 120 -6.10 -16.21 -13.04
N TYR A 121 -5.62 -14.99 -12.76
CA TYR A 121 -4.23 -14.58 -13.02
C TYR A 121 -3.21 -15.37 -12.19
N LEU A 122 -3.60 -15.87 -11.01
CA LEU A 122 -2.75 -16.73 -10.19
C LEU A 122 -2.78 -18.18 -10.66
N VAL A 123 -3.89 -18.62 -11.25
CA VAL A 123 -4.04 -19.97 -11.80
C VAL A 123 -3.29 -20.09 -13.13
N TYR A 124 -3.39 -19.08 -14.00
CA TYR A 124 -2.75 -19.02 -15.32
C TYR A 124 -1.55 -18.06 -15.33
N SER A 125 -0.67 -18.21 -14.33
CA SER A 125 0.40 -17.24 -14.08
C SER A 125 1.38 -17.10 -15.24
N ASP A 126 1.74 -18.19 -15.93
CA ASP A 126 2.73 -18.13 -17.02
C ASP A 126 2.21 -17.34 -18.22
N GLU A 127 0.96 -17.57 -18.62
CA GLU A 127 0.33 -16.87 -19.74
C GLU A 127 0.19 -15.38 -19.43
N VAL A 128 -0.32 -15.06 -18.24
CA VAL A 128 -0.51 -13.66 -17.81
C VAL A 128 0.81 -12.94 -17.63
N LEU A 129 1.82 -13.58 -17.04
CA LEU A 129 3.14 -12.96 -16.87
C LEU A 129 3.79 -12.66 -18.21
N ASN A 130 3.74 -13.59 -19.17
CA ASN A 130 4.28 -13.33 -20.51
C ASN A 130 3.54 -12.18 -21.20
N ASN A 131 2.21 -12.14 -21.13
CA ASN A 131 1.42 -11.03 -21.67
C ASN A 131 1.81 -9.68 -21.05
N ILE A 132 2.02 -9.63 -19.72
CA ILE A 132 2.43 -8.40 -19.02
C ILE A 132 3.85 -7.98 -19.45
N LEU A 133 4.78 -8.93 -19.57
CA LEU A 133 6.16 -8.67 -19.96
C LEU A 133 6.28 -8.15 -21.39
N GLU A 134 5.42 -8.62 -22.30
CA GLU A 134 5.37 -8.15 -23.69
C GLU A 134 4.65 -6.80 -23.81
N SER A 135 3.60 -6.58 -23.01
CA SER A 135 2.72 -5.41 -23.16
C SER A 135 3.19 -4.19 -22.38
N TYR A 136 3.92 -4.37 -21.28
CA TYR A 136 4.31 -3.28 -20.39
C TYR A 136 5.82 -3.25 -20.11
N PRO A 137 6.44 -2.06 -20.02
CA PRO A 137 7.84 -1.92 -19.62
C PRO A 137 7.98 -2.09 -18.09
N ILE A 138 7.76 -3.31 -17.59
CA ILE A 138 7.63 -3.60 -16.15
C ILE A 138 8.89 -3.17 -15.37
N GLY A 139 10.08 -3.29 -15.96
CA GLY A 139 11.34 -2.87 -15.34
C GLY A 139 11.39 -1.36 -15.06
N LEU A 140 10.80 -0.54 -15.95
CA LEU A 140 10.68 0.90 -15.73
C LEU A 140 9.69 1.19 -14.60
N TYR A 141 8.54 0.52 -14.59
CA TYR A 141 7.58 0.70 -13.50
C TYR A 141 8.16 0.28 -12.15
N MET A 142 8.84 -0.87 -12.07
CA MET A 142 9.44 -1.33 -10.82
C MET A 142 10.53 -0.38 -10.32
N SER A 143 11.40 0.10 -11.21
CA SER A 143 12.47 1.02 -10.82
C SER A 143 11.93 2.39 -10.37
N LEU A 144 10.95 2.96 -11.09
CA LEU A 144 10.33 4.23 -10.70
C LEU A 144 9.59 4.12 -9.36
N LEU A 145 8.83 3.04 -9.16
CA LEU A 145 8.11 2.81 -7.90
C LEU A 145 9.07 2.56 -6.74
N ALA A 146 10.17 1.84 -6.97
CA ALA A 146 11.20 1.63 -5.95
C ALA A 146 11.87 2.95 -5.55
N LEU A 147 12.24 3.78 -6.53
CA LEU A 147 12.81 5.11 -6.28
C LEU A 147 11.82 6.01 -5.53
N ALA A 148 10.55 6.02 -5.95
CA ALA A 148 9.50 6.79 -5.28
C ALA A 148 9.30 6.32 -3.82
N ALA A 149 9.27 5.00 -3.59
CA ALA A 149 9.13 4.43 -2.26
C ALA A 149 10.30 4.79 -1.35
N ILE A 150 11.54 4.73 -1.85
CA ILE A 150 12.73 5.13 -1.09
C ILE A 150 12.69 6.63 -0.80
N ALA A 151 12.38 7.46 -1.79
CA ALA A 151 12.30 8.90 -1.63
C ALA A 151 11.24 9.31 -0.59
N LEU A 152 10.03 8.74 -0.66
CA LEU A 152 8.98 8.95 0.33
C LEU A 152 9.40 8.45 1.71
N SER A 153 9.99 7.26 1.78
CA SER A 153 10.49 6.66 3.02
C SER A 153 11.48 7.57 3.73
N LEU A 154 12.43 8.14 2.99
CA LEU A 154 13.41 9.09 3.53
C LEU A 154 12.79 10.44 3.88
N ALA A 155 11.79 10.91 3.12
CA ALA A 155 11.11 12.17 3.38
C ALA A 155 10.23 12.12 4.65
N LEU A 156 9.54 11.00 4.86
CA LEU A 156 8.63 10.79 6.00
C LEU A 156 9.38 10.40 7.28
N CYS A 157 10.51 9.69 7.17
CA CYS A 157 11.32 9.28 8.32
C CYS A 157 12.47 10.25 8.64
N LYS A 158 12.39 11.52 8.23
CA LYS A 158 13.41 12.52 8.58
C LYS A 158 13.60 12.57 10.11
N PRO A 159 14.85 12.63 10.60
CA PRO A 159 15.18 12.62 12.02
C PRO A 159 14.65 13.85 12.77
#